data_AF-V4H7G4-F1
#
_entry.id   AF-V4H7G4-F1
#
_cell.length_a   1.000
_cell.length_b   1.000
_cell.length_c   1.000
_cell.angle_alpha   90.00
_cell.angle_beta   90.00
_cell.angle_gamma   90.00
#
_symmetry.space_group_name_H-M   'P 1'
#
loop_
_entity.id
_entity.type
_entity.pdbx_description
1 polymer ?
#
loop_
_entity_poly.entity_id
_entity_poly.type
_entity_poly.pdbx_seq_one_letter_code
_entity_poly.pdbx_strand_id
1 'polypeptide(L)'
;MALKATTTAQDAYIELFERHHSQSHNELIEKLNEVAVKLYAIPMDNHYIRDAILVEVSKALMETKKYFRTLESNNPRNPETEGKLVMLWGLAAAPLGYIDQDLAILCALEEENWLHPDGWTCEEIIDFGVKLDLISRTFMRLSFPVSVWH
;
A
#
# COMPACT_ATOMS: atom_id res chain seq x y z
N MET A 1 30.52 -32.23 -16.09
CA MET A 1 29.04 -32.13 -16.09
C MET A 1 28.64 -31.37 -14.85
N ALA A 2 28.22 -30.10 -14.99
CA ALA A 2 27.78 -29.29 -13.85
C ALA A 2 26.35 -29.70 -13.49
N LEU A 3 26.13 -30.08 -12.23
CA LEU A 3 24.81 -30.29 -11.65
C LEU A 3 24.06 -28.96 -11.68
N LYS A 4 22.90 -28.91 -12.36
CA LYS A 4 21.98 -27.78 -12.28
C LYS A 4 21.58 -27.58 -10.83
N ALA A 5 21.64 -26.34 -10.35
CA ALA A 5 21.16 -25.97 -9.02
C ALA A 5 19.70 -26.43 -8.86
N THR A 6 19.47 -27.27 -7.85
CA THR A 6 18.13 -27.63 -7.39
C THR A 6 17.53 -26.42 -6.69
N THR A 7 16.62 -25.72 -7.37
CA THR A 7 15.73 -24.72 -6.76
C THR A 7 15.05 -25.35 -5.55
N THR A 8 15.25 -24.78 -4.36
CA THR A 8 14.60 -25.27 -3.14
C THR A 8 13.12 -24.87 -3.13
N ALA A 9 12.29 -25.56 -2.33
CA ALA A 9 10.88 -25.18 -2.18
C ALA A 9 10.71 -23.74 -1.64
N GLN A 10 11.70 -23.26 -0.88
CA GLN A 10 11.77 -21.89 -0.39
C GLN A 10 12.04 -20.91 -1.54
N ASP A 11 12.99 -21.22 -2.43
CA ASP A 11 13.27 -20.39 -3.62
C ASP A 11 12.07 -20.33 -4.58
N ALA A 12 11.37 -21.46 -4.76
CA ALA A 12 10.16 -21.51 -5.60
C ALA A 12 8.97 -20.77 -4.97
N TYR A 13 8.85 -20.79 -3.63
CA TYR A 13 7.86 -20.00 -2.90
C TYR A 13 8.15 -18.52 -3.06
N ILE A 14 9.42 -18.11 -2.86
CA ILE A 14 9.88 -16.73 -3.03
C ILE A 14 9.60 -16.24 -4.47
N GLU A 15 9.98 -16.98 -5.51
CA GLU A 15 9.73 -16.57 -6.90
C GLU A 15 8.24 -16.45 -7.27
N LEU A 16 7.38 -17.34 -6.74
CA LEU A 16 5.93 -17.26 -6.92
C LEU A 16 5.35 -16.04 -6.20
N PHE A 17 5.79 -15.82 -4.96
CA PHE A 17 5.35 -14.70 -4.12
C PHE A 17 5.78 -13.35 -4.73
N GLU A 18 7.03 -13.24 -5.20
CA GLU A 18 7.60 -12.04 -5.83
C GLU A 18 6.86 -11.61 -7.10
N ARG A 19 6.46 -12.55 -7.97
CA ARG A 19 5.65 -12.21 -9.17
C ARG A 19 4.27 -11.67 -8.81
N HIS A 20 3.67 -12.19 -7.75
CA HIS A 20 2.34 -11.75 -7.31
C HIS A 20 2.39 -10.39 -6.59
N HIS A 21 3.50 -10.06 -5.91
CA HIS A 21 3.72 -8.77 -5.24
C HIS A 21 3.63 -7.57 -6.21
N SER A 22 4.45 -7.54 -7.26
CA SER A 22 4.51 -6.37 -8.16
C SER A 22 3.15 -6.05 -8.82
N GLN A 23 2.36 -7.08 -9.09
CA GLN A 23 1.02 -6.95 -9.65
C GLN A 23 0.03 -6.42 -8.59
N SER A 24 0.07 -6.93 -7.35
CA SER A 24 -0.85 -6.49 -6.28
C SER A 24 -0.65 -5.03 -5.90
N HIS A 25 0.59 -4.54 -5.86
CA HIS A 25 0.93 -3.15 -5.54
C HIS A 25 0.32 -2.16 -6.53
N ASN A 26 0.43 -2.48 -7.81
CA ASN A 26 -0.11 -1.64 -8.87
C ASN A 26 -1.64 -1.63 -8.85
N GLU A 27 -2.25 -2.80 -8.67
CA GLU A 27 -3.70 -2.94 -8.57
C GLU A 27 -4.26 -2.18 -7.36
N LEU A 28 -3.57 -2.23 -6.22
CA LEU A 28 -3.91 -1.45 -5.02
C LEU A 28 -3.94 0.06 -5.32
N ILE A 29 -2.93 0.60 -5.99
CA ILE A 29 -2.88 2.03 -6.31
C ILE A 29 -3.97 2.43 -7.30
N GLU A 30 -4.23 1.62 -8.32
CA GLU A 30 -5.32 1.86 -9.28
C GLU A 30 -6.66 1.91 -8.56
N LYS A 31 -6.95 0.92 -7.70
CA LYS A 31 -8.18 0.87 -6.90
C LYS A 31 -8.31 2.01 -5.90
N LEU A 32 -7.21 2.42 -5.27
CA LEU A 32 -7.20 3.60 -4.41
C LEU A 32 -7.58 4.87 -5.17
N ASN A 33 -7.13 5.03 -6.42
CA ASN A 33 -7.54 6.15 -7.27
C ASN A 33 -9.03 6.10 -7.62
N GLU A 34 -9.58 4.92 -7.95
CA GLU A 34 -11.02 4.75 -8.20
C GLU A 34 -11.85 5.13 -6.97
N VAL A 35 -11.43 4.67 -5.80
CA VAL A 35 -12.12 4.95 -4.53
C VAL A 35 -12.03 6.41 -4.12
N ALA A 36 -10.90 7.08 -4.38
CA ALA A 36 -10.75 8.50 -4.11
C ALA A 36 -11.88 9.35 -4.75
N VAL A 37 -12.36 8.96 -5.94
CA VAL A 37 -13.51 9.61 -6.59
C VAL A 37 -14.81 9.32 -5.84
N LYS A 38 -15.02 8.07 -5.41
CA LYS A 38 -16.21 7.66 -4.63
C LYS A 38 -16.30 8.39 -3.30
N LEU A 39 -15.17 8.68 -2.64
CA LEU A 39 -15.10 9.38 -1.36
C LEU A 39 -15.67 10.81 -1.42
N TYR A 40 -15.66 11.47 -2.58
CA TYR A 40 -16.32 12.78 -2.76
C TYR A 40 -17.85 12.68 -2.79
N ALA A 41 -18.38 11.54 -3.21
CA ALA A 41 -19.81 11.32 -3.39
C ALA A 41 -20.50 10.74 -2.14
N ILE A 42 -19.74 10.46 -1.06
CA ILE A 42 -20.31 9.93 0.18
C ILE A 42 -21.23 10.98 0.81
N PRO A 43 -22.51 10.64 1.09
CA PRO A 43 -23.44 11.53 1.78
C PRO A 43 -22.96 11.99 3.16
N MET A 44 -23.40 13.17 3.60
CA MET A 44 -22.92 13.82 4.84
C MET A 44 -23.18 12.97 6.11
N ASP A 45 -24.29 12.23 6.14
CA ASP A 45 -24.64 11.26 7.18
C ASP A 45 -23.63 10.10 7.31
N ASN A 46 -22.89 9.82 6.24
CA ASN A 46 -21.87 8.77 6.18
C ASN A 46 -20.43 9.29 6.14
N HIS A 47 -20.22 10.59 6.42
CA HIS A 47 -18.87 11.18 6.47
C HIS A 47 -17.96 10.52 7.51
N TYR A 48 -18.50 9.90 8.56
CA TYR A 48 -17.68 9.15 9.51
C TYR A 48 -16.93 7.98 8.84
N ILE A 49 -17.53 7.32 7.84
CA ILE A 49 -16.88 6.26 7.05
C ILE A 49 -15.78 6.88 6.17
N ARG A 50 -16.12 7.97 5.47
CA ARG A 50 -15.18 8.73 4.64
C ARG A 50 -13.95 9.14 5.44
N ASP A 51 -14.16 9.76 6.60
CA ASP A 51 -13.09 10.29 7.43
C ASP A 51 -12.23 9.16 8.01
N ALA A 52 -12.84 8.04 8.42
CA ALA A 52 -12.10 6.85 8.84
C ALA A 52 -11.19 6.31 7.72
N ILE A 53 -11.71 6.19 6.49
CA ILE A 53 -10.92 5.76 5.33
C ILE A 53 -9.77 6.74 5.08
N LEU A 54 -10.05 8.04 5.04
CA LEU A 54 -9.03 9.05 4.77
C LEU A 54 -7.91 9.01 5.80
N VAL A 55 -8.24 8.86 7.09
CA VAL A 55 -7.25 8.79 8.16
C VAL A 55 -6.41 7.53 8.05
N GLU A 56 -7.01 6.35 7.97
CA GLU A 56 -6.25 5.09 8.01
C GLU A 56 -5.42 4.87 6.74
N VAL A 57 -5.99 5.14 5.56
CA VAL A 57 -5.25 5.04 4.30
C VAL A 57 -4.11 6.07 4.24
N SER A 58 -4.34 7.31 4.67
CA SER A 58 -3.27 8.33 4.66
C SER A 58 -2.10 7.95 5.58
N LYS A 59 -2.37 7.33 6.73
CA LYS A 59 -1.31 6.83 7.62
C LYS A 59 -0.51 5.72 6.94
N ALA A 60 -1.18 4.72 6.37
CA ALA A 60 -0.54 3.60 5.69
C ALA A 60 0.34 4.09 4.53
N LEU A 61 -0.20 4.94 3.66
CA LEU A 61 0.53 5.54 2.54
C LEU A 61 1.74 6.36 3.00
N MET A 62 1.57 7.20 4.04
CA MET A 62 2.64 8.06 4.52
C MET A 62 3.78 7.27 5.16
N GLU A 63 3.48 6.24 5.95
CA GLU A 63 4.52 5.38 6.54
C GLU A 63 5.21 4.53 5.47
N THR A 64 4.47 4.04 4.47
CA THR A 64 5.05 3.30 3.34
C THR A 64 6.05 4.17 2.58
N LYS A 65 5.68 5.43 2.29
CA LYS A 65 6.59 6.40 1.66
C LYS A 65 7.85 6.68 2.49
N LYS A 66 7.69 6.82 3.81
CA LYS A 66 8.86 7.03 4.70
C LYS A 66 9.79 5.82 4.62
N TYR A 67 9.24 4.62 4.66
CA TYR A 67 10.01 3.38 4.56
C TYR A 67 10.80 3.33 3.25
N PHE A 68 10.16 3.54 2.09
CA PHE A 68 10.90 3.53 0.81
C PHE A 68 11.97 4.62 0.73
N ARG A 69 11.69 5.83 1.22
CA ARG A 69 12.71 6.89 1.30
C ARG A 69 13.92 6.48 2.16
N THR A 70 13.70 5.70 3.22
CA THR A 70 14.82 5.18 4.03
C THR A 70 15.65 4.16 3.24
N LEU A 71 15.00 3.28 2.45
CA LEU A 71 15.68 2.31 1.60
C LEU A 71 16.45 2.98 0.44
N GLU A 72 15.87 3.99 -0.22
CA GLU A 72 16.54 4.79 -1.25
C GLU A 72 17.83 5.45 -0.74
N SER A 73 17.87 5.76 0.56
CA SER A 73 19.05 6.32 1.23
C SER A 73 20.09 5.26 1.63
N ASN A 74 19.96 4.02 1.13
CA ASN A 74 20.77 2.85 1.49
C ASN A 74 20.75 2.51 3.00
N ASN A 75 19.71 2.91 3.74
CA ASN A 75 19.56 2.46 5.11
C ASN A 75 19.14 0.98 5.11
N PRO A 76 19.57 0.20 6.12
CA PRO A 76 19.08 -1.15 6.27
C PRO A 76 17.57 -1.16 6.50
N ARG A 77 16.96 -2.28 6.15
CA ARG A 77 15.57 -2.57 6.49
C ARG A 77 15.31 -2.43 7.98
N ASN A 78 14.08 -2.01 8.30
CA ASN A 78 13.64 -1.79 9.66
C ASN A 78 12.41 -2.68 9.96
N PRO A 79 12.61 -3.81 10.66
CA PRO A 79 11.52 -4.72 11.02
C PRO A 79 10.42 -4.09 11.87
N GLU A 80 10.73 -3.08 12.68
CA GLU A 80 9.72 -2.35 13.46
C GLU A 80 8.81 -1.54 12.55
N THR A 81 9.38 -0.85 11.55
CA THR A 81 8.60 -0.14 10.54
C THR A 81 7.79 -1.09 9.68
N GLU A 82 8.35 -2.23 9.29
CA GLU A 82 7.64 -3.27 8.51
C GLU A 82 6.44 -3.82 9.30
N GLY A 83 6.62 -4.19 10.57
CA GLY A 83 5.52 -4.62 11.43
C GLY A 83 4.45 -3.53 11.65
N LYS A 84 4.86 -2.26 11.66
CA LYS A 84 3.90 -1.14 11.67
C LYS A 84 3.11 -1.05 10.37
N LEU A 85 3.72 -1.33 9.22
CA LEU A 85 3.05 -1.31 7.92
C LEU A 85 2.01 -2.43 7.79
N VAL A 86 2.32 -3.64 8.28
CA VAL A 86 1.35 -4.74 8.45
C VAL A 86 0.09 -4.23 9.15
N MET A 87 0.25 -3.69 10.35
CA MET A 87 -0.88 -3.17 11.14
C MET A 87 -1.66 -2.06 10.41
N LEU A 88 -0.96 -1.11 9.77
CA LEU A 88 -1.62 0.04 9.13
C LEU A 88 -2.45 -0.36 7.92
N TRP A 89 -1.95 -1.29 7.09
CA TRP A 89 -2.70 -1.78 5.93
C TRP A 89 -3.90 -2.64 6.34
N GLY A 90 -3.77 -3.44 7.40
CA GLY A 90 -4.91 -4.15 8.00
C GLY A 90 -5.98 -3.21 8.58
N LEU A 91 -5.57 -2.13 9.26
CA LEU A 91 -6.50 -1.10 9.76
C LEU A 91 -7.20 -0.35 8.63
N ALA A 92 -6.52 -0.10 7.51
CA ALA A 92 -7.11 0.55 6.35
C ALA A 92 -8.14 -0.33 5.63
N ALA A 93 -7.95 -1.65 5.61
CA ALA A 93 -8.86 -2.60 4.97
C ALA A 93 -10.28 -2.56 5.56
N ALA A 94 -10.40 -2.45 6.88
CA ALA A 94 -11.69 -2.53 7.57
C ALA A 94 -12.72 -1.48 7.11
N PRO A 95 -12.43 -0.16 7.13
CA PRO A 95 -13.40 0.84 6.68
C PRO A 95 -13.57 0.85 5.15
N LEU A 96 -12.58 0.40 4.38
CA LEU A 96 -12.69 0.28 2.92
C LEU A 96 -13.72 -0.77 2.50
N GLY A 97 -13.90 -1.83 3.30
CA GLY A 97 -14.89 -2.88 3.04
C GLY A 97 -16.34 -2.39 2.96
N TYR A 98 -16.66 -1.22 3.53
CA TYR A 98 -18.00 -0.62 3.42
C TYR A 98 -18.27 0.01 2.05
N ILE A 99 -17.23 0.32 1.28
CA ILE A 99 -17.34 1.05 0.00
C ILE A 99 -16.82 0.27 -1.20
N ASP A 100 -15.83 -0.60 -0.99
CA ASP A 100 -15.16 -1.37 -2.03
C ASP A 100 -14.48 -2.60 -1.41
N GLN A 101 -15.16 -3.75 -1.54
CA GLN A 101 -14.71 -5.00 -0.92
C GLN A 101 -13.42 -5.54 -1.56
N ASP A 102 -13.25 -5.34 -2.87
CA ASP A 102 -12.05 -5.78 -3.59
C ASP A 102 -10.83 -4.98 -3.12
N LEU A 103 -10.98 -3.66 -2.96
CA LEU A 103 -9.91 -2.84 -2.40
C LEU A 103 -9.57 -3.20 -0.95
N ALA A 104 -10.56 -3.56 -0.13
CA ALA A 104 -10.30 -4.04 1.22
C ALA A 104 -9.46 -5.32 1.22
N ILE A 105 -9.72 -6.24 0.30
CA ILE A 105 -8.92 -7.46 0.11
C ILE A 105 -7.50 -7.09 -0.33
N LEU A 106 -7.33 -6.14 -1.26
CA LEU A 106 -6.00 -5.67 -1.68
C LEU A 106 -5.21 -5.06 -0.52
N CYS A 107 -5.85 -4.31 0.38
CA CYS A 107 -5.18 -3.81 1.59
C CYS A 107 -4.77 -4.93 2.56
N ALA A 108 -5.58 -5.99 2.69
CA ALA A 108 -5.20 -7.16 3.49
C ALA A 108 -4.07 -7.98 2.83
N LEU A 109 -4.04 -8.08 1.50
CA LEU A 109 -2.89 -8.66 0.80
C LEU A 109 -1.64 -7.81 1.00
N GLU A 110 -1.79 -6.48 1.03
CA GLU A 110 -0.68 -5.58 1.31
C GLU A 110 -0.11 -5.77 2.71
N GLU A 111 -0.97 -5.97 3.71
CA GLU A 111 -0.54 -6.38 5.05
C GLU A 111 0.34 -7.65 5.02
N GLU A 112 -0.10 -8.69 4.31
CA GLU A 112 0.66 -9.95 4.16
C GLU A 112 1.99 -9.72 3.41
N ASN A 113 2.02 -8.84 2.42
CA ASN A 113 3.24 -8.47 1.70
C ASN A 113 4.30 -7.87 2.64
N TRP A 114 3.89 -7.11 3.66
CA TRP A 114 4.80 -6.55 4.67
C TRP A 114 5.31 -7.57 5.69
N LEU A 115 4.74 -8.79 5.74
CA LEU A 115 5.31 -9.90 6.52
C LEU A 115 6.52 -10.54 5.82
N HIS A 116 6.64 -10.36 4.50
CA HIS A 116 7.73 -10.87 3.67
C HIS A 116 8.34 -9.79 2.77
N PRO A 117 9.02 -8.76 3.30
CA PRO A 117 9.49 -7.62 2.52
C PRO A 117 10.75 -7.90 1.69
N ASP A 118 11.21 -9.16 1.63
CA ASP A 118 12.43 -9.57 0.93
C ASP A 118 12.32 -9.42 -0.60
N GLY A 119 11.11 -9.25 -1.13
CA GLY A 119 10.83 -9.23 -2.57
C GLY A 119 10.91 -7.87 -3.27
N TRP A 120 11.22 -6.76 -2.59
CA TRP A 120 11.26 -5.43 -3.24
C TRP A 120 12.59 -5.19 -3.95
N THR A 121 12.55 -5.08 -5.27
CA THR A 121 13.68 -4.62 -6.07
C THR A 121 13.86 -3.11 -6.01
N CYS A 122 15.05 -2.61 -6.31
CA CYS A 122 15.29 -1.16 -6.36
C CYS A 122 14.41 -0.48 -7.42
N GLU A 123 14.17 -1.11 -8.56
CA GLU A 123 13.29 -0.60 -9.61
C GLU A 123 11.85 -0.46 -9.11
N GLU A 124 11.33 -1.45 -8.38
CA GLU A 124 9.97 -1.41 -7.80
C GLU A 124 9.84 -0.34 -6.74
N ILE A 125 10.85 -0.17 -5.87
CA ILE A 125 10.85 0.89 -4.85
C ILE A 125 10.70 2.27 -5.51
N ILE A 126 11.43 2.51 -6.60
CA ILE A 126 11.39 3.79 -7.33
C ILE A 126 10.04 3.98 -8.01
N ASP A 127 9.59 3.01 -8.82
CA ASP A 127 8.33 3.11 -9.57
C ASP A 127 7.13 3.25 -8.63
N PHE A 128 7.07 2.39 -7.61
CA PHE A 128 6.00 2.43 -6.62
C PHE A 128 6.09 3.67 -5.73
N GLY A 129 7.28 4.16 -5.41
CA GLY A 129 7.48 5.41 -4.68
C GLY A 129 6.85 6.63 -5.38
N VAL A 130 6.99 6.72 -6.71
CA VAL A 130 6.35 7.78 -7.52
C VAL A 130 4.82 7.66 -7.47
N LYS A 131 4.30 6.45 -7.64
CA LYS A 131 2.85 6.16 -7.59
C LYS A 131 2.26 6.47 -6.21
N LEU A 132 2.96 6.10 -5.15
CA LEU A 132 2.60 6.40 -3.77
C LEU A 132 2.55 7.90 -3.49
N ASP A 133 3.49 8.68 -4.03
CA ASP A 133 3.47 10.12 -3.86
C ASP A 133 2.21 10.75 -4.46
N LEU A 134 1.83 10.33 -5.66
CA LEU A 134 0.64 10.82 -6.35
C LEU A 134 -0.63 10.51 -5.55
N ILE A 135 -0.85 9.25 -5.17
CA ILE A 135 -2.07 8.86 -4.44
C ILE A 135 -2.13 9.48 -3.05
N SER A 136 -0.98 9.62 -2.36
CA SER A 136 -0.90 10.28 -1.06
C SER A 136 -1.36 11.73 -1.13
N ARG A 137 -0.99 12.45 -2.20
CA ARG A 137 -1.46 13.83 -2.42
C ARG A 137 -2.97 13.87 -2.66
N THR A 138 -3.53 12.89 -3.37
CA THR A 138 -4.98 12.78 -3.58
C THR A 138 -5.71 12.62 -2.26
N PHE A 139 -5.29 11.66 -1.42
CA PHE A 139 -5.89 11.44 -0.09
C PHE A 139 -5.68 12.63 0.86
N MET A 140 -4.50 13.26 0.82
CA MET A 140 -4.25 14.49 1.56
C MET A 140 -5.23 15.59 1.15
N ARG A 141 -5.42 15.83 -0.16
CA ARG A 141 -6.37 16.85 -0.65
C ARG A 141 -7.80 16.56 -0.23
N LEU A 142 -8.21 15.30 -0.24
CA LEU A 142 -9.53 14.86 0.24
C LEU A 142 -9.74 15.15 1.73
N SER A 143 -8.67 15.19 2.52
CA SER A 143 -8.71 15.42 3.96
C SER A 143 -8.90 16.90 4.33
N PHE A 144 -8.73 17.83 3.38
CA PHE A 144 -8.94 19.26 3.58
C PHE A 144 -10.19 19.74 2.83
N PRO A 145 -10.99 20.66 3.41
CA PRO A 145 -12.07 21.29 2.68
C PRO A 145 -11.55 22.09 1.47
N VAL A 146 -12.31 22.09 0.38
CA VAL A 146 -11.94 22.73 -0.90
C VAL A 146 -11.61 24.22 -0.73
N SER A 147 -12.19 24.88 0.28
CA SER A 147 -12.01 26.31 0.57
C SER A 147 -10.62 26.72 1.08
N VAL A 148 -9.72 25.77 1.39
CA VAL A 148 -8.37 26.06 1.92
C VAL A 148 -7.34 26.29 0.80
N TRP A 149 -7.74 26.11 -0.46
CA TRP A 149 -6.83 26.05 -1.62
C TRP A 149 -7.01 27.20 -2.63
N HIS A 150 -7.66 28.29 -2.21
CA HIS A 150 -7.83 29.51 -3.02
C HIS A 150 -7.05 30.68 -2.43
#